data_AF-A0AAE0ZP59-F1
#
_entry.id   AF-A0AAE0ZP59-F1
#
_cell.length_a   1.000
_cell.length_b   1.000
_cell.length_c   1.000
_cell.angle_alpha   90.00
_cell.angle_beta   90.00
_cell.angle_gamma   90.00
#
_symmetry.space_group_name_H-M   'P 1'
#
loop_
_entity.id
_entity.type
_entity.pdbx_description
1 polymer ?
#
loop_
_entity_poly.entity_id
_entity_poly.type
_entity_poly.pdbx_seq_one_letter_code
_entity_poly.pdbx_strand_id
1 'polypeptide(L)'
;MPVEKIRGGGELFKHHWTTFSKVQQAPLKFYWTHGRMFRYYVYSAAIMFPLFMYLTKASYAPANVKQWEQIRASRRHTFFDLPH
;
A
#
# COMPACT_ATOMS: atom_id res chain seq x y z
N MET A 1 -0.73 28.29 -26.35
CA MET A 1 -0.04 27.10 -26.88
C MET A 1 -0.88 25.88 -26.56
N PRO A 2 -1.54 25.22 -27.52
CA PRO A 2 -2.25 23.97 -27.24
C PRO A 2 -1.21 22.94 -26.80
N VAL A 3 -1.32 22.47 -25.55
CA VAL A 3 -0.43 21.44 -24.99
C VAL A 3 -0.60 20.18 -25.83
N GLU A 4 0.46 19.77 -26.51
CA GLU A 4 0.46 18.59 -27.35
C GLU A 4 0.18 17.36 -26.47
N LYS A 5 -0.97 16.73 -26.68
CA LYS A 5 -1.39 15.55 -25.93
C LYS A 5 -0.58 14.36 -26.42
N ILE A 6 0.40 13.93 -25.62
CA ILE A 6 1.15 12.68 -25.86
C ILE A 6 0.13 11.54 -25.96
N ARG A 7 -0.11 11.03 -27.17
CA ARG A 7 -1.08 9.97 -27.45
C ARG A 7 -0.48 8.62 -27.06
N GLY A 8 -0.79 8.17 -25.86
CA GLY A 8 -0.50 6.84 -25.35
C GLY A 8 -1.74 6.16 -24.78
N GLY A 9 -2.74 5.85 -25.63
CA GLY A 9 -3.89 5.00 -25.31
C GLY A 9 -5.05 5.68 -24.57
N GLY A 10 -6.15 5.90 -25.30
CA GLY A 10 -7.44 6.40 -24.76
C GLY A 10 -7.54 7.92 -24.64
N GLU A 11 -8.78 8.43 -24.55
CA GLU A 11 -9.00 9.84 -24.23
C GLU A 11 -8.37 10.16 -22.86
N LEU A 12 -7.59 11.23 -22.79
CA LEU A 12 -7.05 11.72 -21.53
C LEU A 12 -8.20 12.26 -20.68
N PHE A 13 -8.23 11.89 -19.39
CA PHE A 13 -9.16 12.49 -18.44
C PHE A 13 -9.15 14.02 -18.55
N LYS A 14 -10.34 14.64 -18.51
CA LYS A 14 -10.52 16.09 -18.58
C LYS A 14 -9.69 16.84 -17.52
N HIS A 15 -9.47 16.23 -16.36
CA HIS A 15 -8.80 16.84 -15.22
C HIS A 15 -7.51 16.09 -14.86
N HIS A 16 -6.37 16.67 -15.24
CA HIS A 16 -5.04 16.06 -15.06
C HIS A 16 -4.60 15.92 -13.59
N TRP A 17 -5.19 16.71 -12.70
CA TRP A 17 -4.84 16.72 -11.27
C TRP A 17 -5.45 15.57 -10.48
N THR A 18 -6.41 14.84 -11.09
CA THR A 18 -7.04 13.68 -10.46
C THR A 18 -6.05 12.52 -10.34
N THR A 19 -6.21 11.71 -9.29
CA THR A 19 -5.36 10.53 -9.05
C THR A 19 -5.43 9.54 -10.21
N PHE A 20 -6.63 9.31 -10.76
CA PHE A 20 -6.82 8.44 -11.93
C PHE A 20 -6.11 8.97 -13.18
N SER A 21 -6.11 10.28 -13.42
CA SER A 21 -5.37 10.85 -14.55
C SER A 21 -3.86 10.66 -14.41
N LYS A 22 -3.32 10.76 -13.19
CA LYS A 22 -1.89 10.52 -12.95
C LYS A 22 -1.52 9.05 -13.19
N VAL A 23 -2.40 8.12 -12.83
CA VAL A 23 -2.19 6.68 -13.09
C VAL A 23 -2.24 6.37 -14.59
N GLN A 24 -3.18 6.95 -15.34
CA GLN A 24 -3.23 6.77 -16.80
C GLN A 24 -1.97 7.31 -17.49
N GLN A 25 -1.44 8.45 -17.01
CA GLN A 25 -0.22 9.05 -17.56
C GLN A 25 1.05 8.31 -17.13
N ALA A 26 0.99 7.42 -16.14
CA ALA A 26 2.16 6.67 -15.70
C ALA A 26 2.59 5.68 -16.79
N PRO A 27 3.87 5.65 -17.20
CA PRO A 27 4.34 4.79 -18.28
C PRO A 27 4.57 3.34 -17.80
N LEU A 28 3.54 2.72 -17.24
CA LEU A 28 3.60 1.37 -16.65
C LEU A 28 4.07 0.31 -17.66
N LYS A 29 3.62 0.40 -18.92
CA LYS A 29 4.05 -0.51 -19.98
C LYS A 29 5.56 -0.40 -20.24
N PHE A 30 6.11 0.81 -20.28
CA PHE A 30 7.54 1.04 -20.46
C PHE A 30 8.36 0.48 -19.30
N TYR A 31 7.91 0.70 -18.05
CA TYR A 31 8.56 0.11 -16.88
C TYR A 31 8.49 -1.41 -16.87
N TRP A 32 7.41 -2.01 -17.36
CA TRP A 32 7.30 -3.47 -17.45
C TRP A 32 8.25 -4.07 -18.48
N THR A 33 8.40 -3.44 -19.65
CA THR A 33 9.27 -3.96 -20.73
C THR A 33 10.74 -3.69 -20.45
N HIS A 34 11.11 -2.48 -20.03
CA HIS A 34 12.51 -2.06 -19.88
C HIS A 34 13.02 -2.12 -18.44
N GLY A 35 12.14 -2.00 -17.45
CA GLY A 35 12.51 -2.02 -16.03
C GLY A 35 12.66 -3.44 -15.49
N ARG A 36 13.88 -3.97 -15.49
CA ARG A 36 14.17 -5.27 -14.84
C ARG A 36 13.84 -5.25 -13.34
N MET A 37 14.23 -4.18 -12.64
CA MET A 37 13.94 -4.02 -11.21
C MET A 37 12.44 -3.93 -10.92
N PHE A 38 11.68 -3.27 -11.80
CA PHE A 38 10.22 -3.15 -11.65
C PHE A 38 9.55 -4.53 -11.71
N ARG A 39 9.93 -5.37 -12.67
CA ARG A 39 9.45 -6.76 -12.77
C ARG A 39 9.83 -7.58 -11.53
N TYR A 40 11.07 -7.50 -11.07
CA TYR A 40 11.48 -8.20 -9.86
C TYR A 40 10.68 -7.79 -8.62
N TYR A 41 10.39 -6.49 -8.48
CA TYR A 41 9.57 -6.00 -7.36
C TYR A 41 8.14 -6.54 -7.43
N VAL A 42 7.53 -6.56 -8.61
CA VAL A 42 6.17 -7.10 -8.78
C VAL A 42 6.15 -8.62 -8.52
N TYR A 43 7.14 -9.37 -9.00
CA TYR A 43 7.24 -10.79 -8.71
C TYR A 43 7.51 -11.09 -7.25
N SER A 44 8.41 -10.34 -6.59
CA SER A 44 8.68 -10.52 -5.17
C SER A 44 7.45 -10.18 -4.31
N ALA A 45 6.73 -9.10 -4.64
CA ALA A 45 5.47 -8.77 -3.98
C ALA A 45 4.44 -9.90 -4.14
N ALA A 46 4.30 -10.45 -5.34
CA ALA A 46 3.37 -11.55 -5.61
C ALA A 46 3.72 -12.82 -4.82
N ILE A 47 5.01 -13.18 -4.75
CA ILE A 47 5.50 -14.35 -4.01
C ILE A 47 5.36 -14.14 -2.49
N MET A 48 5.64 -12.94 -2.00
CA MET A 48 5.57 -12.62 -0.57
C MET A 48 4.13 -12.41 -0.08
N PHE A 49 3.18 -12.10 -0.97
CA PHE A 49 1.78 -11.87 -0.61
C PHE A 49 1.14 -13.01 0.22
N PRO A 50 1.19 -14.30 -0.17
CA PRO A 50 0.64 -15.38 0.64
C PRO A 50 1.33 -15.52 2.01
N LEU A 51 2.63 -15.27 2.08
CA LEU A 51 3.39 -15.29 3.34
C LEU A 51 2.87 -14.20 4.28
N PHE A 52 2.75 -12.97 3.81
CA PHE A 52 2.23 -11.86 4.62
C PHE A 52 0.77 -12.05 5.01
N MET A 53 -0.06 -12.65 4.14
CA MET A 53 -1.43 -13.03 4.47
C MET A 53 -1.48 -14.01 5.65
N TYR A 54 -0.62 -15.02 5.65
CA TYR A 54 -0.52 -15.98 6.77
C TYR A 54 -0.03 -15.31 8.05
N LEU A 55 1.04 -14.51 7.97
CA LEU A 55 1.58 -13.77 9.13
C LEU A 55 0.56 -12.81 9.72
N THR A 56 -0.23 -12.13 8.87
CA THR A 56 -1.27 -11.20 9.30
C THR A 56 -2.37 -11.97 10.05
N LYS A 57 -2.84 -13.09 9.50
CA LYS A 57 -3.82 -13.95 10.18
C LYS A 57 -3.31 -14.47 11.53
N ALA A 58 -2.05 -14.90 11.60
CA ALA A 58 -1.44 -15.34 12.84
C ALA A 58 -1.30 -14.20 13.86
N SER A 59 -0.90 -13.01 13.41
CA SER A 59 -0.75 -11.83 14.28
C SER A 59 -2.08 -11.36 14.87
N TYR A 60 -3.15 -11.39 14.07
CA TYR A 60 -4.51 -11.01 14.47
C TYR A 60 -5.34 -12.19 15.03
N ALA A 61 -4.71 -13.31 15.39
CA ALA A 61 -5.40 -14.38 16.09
C ALA A 61 -6.01 -13.87 17.40
N PRO A 62 -7.22 -14.31 17.80
CA PRO A 62 -7.95 -13.74 18.93
C PRO A 62 -7.19 -13.86 20.26
N ALA A 63 -6.37 -14.91 20.42
CA ALA A 63 -5.49 -15.06 21.58
C ALA A 63 -4.44 -13.95 21.65
N ASN A 64 -3.79 -13.63 20.53
CA ASN A 64 -2.77 -12.60 20.44
C ASN A 64 -3.37 -11.21 20.66
N VAL A 65 -4.55 -10.94 20.07
CA VAL A 65 -5.26 -9.67 20.25
C VAL A 65 -5.58 -9.43 21.73
N LYS A 66 -6.09 -10.45 22.44
CA LYS A 66 -6.37 -10.37 23.89
C LYS A 66 -5.10 -10.11 24.70
N GLN A 67 -4.01 -10.81 24.38
CA GLN A 67 -2.72 -10.59 25.04
C GLN A 67 -2.21 -9.16 24.83
N TRP A 68 -2.27 -8.65 23.60
CA TRP A 68 -1.88 -7.28 23.28
C TRP A 68 -2.80 -6.22 23.90
N GLU A 69 -4.08 -6.54 24.10
CA GLU A 69 -5.01 -5.68 24.83
C GLU A 69 -4.64 -5.57 26.31
N GLN A 70 -4.31 -6.70 26.96
CA GLN A 70 -3.84 -6.73 28.34
C GLN A 70 -2.54 -5.93 28.53
N ILE A 71 -1.56 -6.14 27.65
CA ILE A 71 -0.29 -5.39 27.67
C ILE A 71 -0.52 -3.89 27.46
N ARG A 72 -1.49 -3.51 26.61
CA ARG A 72 -1.82 -2.09 26.40
C ARG A 72 -2.57 -1.50 27.59
N ALA A 73 -3.49 -2.25 28.20
CA ALA A 73 -4.15 -1.83 29.43
C ALA A 73 -3.13 -1.61 30.54
N SER A 74 -2.11 -2.47 30.63
CA SER A 74 -0.98 -2.32 31.54
C SER A 74 0.08 -1.31 31.09
N ARG A 75 -0.20 -0.45 30.12
CA ARG A 75 0.68 0.67 29.73
C ARG A 75 -0.06 2.00 29.69
N ARG A 76 -1.39 1.95 29.81
CA ARG A 76 -2.27 3.12 29.91
C ARG A 76 -2.20 3.79 31.29
N HIS A 77 -1.35 3.31 32.19
CA HIS A 77 -0.92 4.09 33.34
C HIS A 77 0.28 4.94 32.91
N THR A 78 -0.01 6.15 32.47
CA THR A 78 0.95 7.24 32.51
C THR A 78 1.13 7.67 33.96
N PHE A 79 2.24 8.37 34.25
CA PHE A 79 2.47 8.96 35.58
C PHE A 79 1.31 9.88 36.06
N PHE A 80 0.47 10.35 35.13
CA PHE A 80 -0.60 11.30 35.39
C PHE A 80 -2.01 10.67 35.44
N ASP A 81 -2.13 9.35 35.31
CA ASP A 81 -3.44 8.69 35.42
C ASP A 81 -3.84 8.51 36.90
N LEU A 82 -5.11 8.80 37.20
CA LEU A 82 -5.69 8.68 38.55
C LEU A 82 -5.67 7.21 39.00
N PRO A 83 -5.33 6.90 40.25
CA PRO A 83 -5.43 5.53 40.77
C PRO A 83 -6.89 5.08 40.71
N HIS A 84 -7.14 3.96 40.03
CA HIS A 84 -8.42 3.27 40.02
C HIS A 84 -8.43 2.17 41.08
#